data_AF-A0A2E6YLS2-F1
#
_entry.id   AF-A0A2E6YLS2-F1
#
_cell.length_a   1.000
_cell.length_b   1.000
_cell.length_c   1.000
_cell.angle_alpha   90.00
_cell.angle_beta   90.00
_cell.angle_gamma   90.00
#
_symmetry.space_group_name_H-M   'P 1'
#
loop_
_entity.id
_entity.type
_entity.pdbx_description
1 polymer ?
#
loop_
_entity_poly.entity_id
_entity_poly.type
_entity_poly.pdbx_seq_one_letter_code
_entity_poly.pdbx_strand_id
1 'polypeptide(L)'
;MRQKYLDYLTIPVPHDDGNIRPRLRGSERWKSIEDNSINDSFIDILEAINSGRKVWIWSDHHFYHKNVIKYSNRPYKDVEDMNQQLIDTYNEIVGEDDICIFAGDVTFKSTTLFREEILPKLKKGYKILVIGNHDFDKKKVRNLGFDENLLVLEFDYKGQKIVISHIPFCADGIDFINVHGHIHQYEPEFEHQINISVEATNYKPVCLKELLDKFIESKK
;
A
#
# COMPACT_ATOMS: atom_id res chain seq x y z
N MET A 1 -8.46 12.93 5.68
CA MET A 1 -7.00 12.89 5.94
C MET A 1 -6.12 13.36 4.78
N ARG A 2 -6.62 13.38 3.53
CA ARG A 2 -5.89 13.76 2.31
C ARG A 2 -4.91 14.93 2.44
N GLN A 3 -5.40 16.13 2.77
CA GLN A 3 -4.55 17.33 2.81
C GLN A 3 -3.46 17.21 3.86
N LYS A 4 -3.78 16.67 5.04
CA LYS A 4 -2.82 16.46 6.13
C LYS A 4 -1.72 15.49 5.73
N TYR A 5 -2.05 14.45 4.97
CA TYR A 5 -1.06 13.55 4.41
C TYR A 5 -0.14 14.28 3.42
N LEU A 6 -0.70 15.06 2.48
CA LEU A 6 0.10 15.87 1.55
C LEU A 6 1.02 16.86 2.28
N ASP A 7 0.49 17.56 3.29
CA ASP A 7 1.27 18.48 4.11
C ASP A 7 2.42 17.73 4.81
N TYR A 8 2.13 16.58 5.40
CA TYR A 8 3.11 15.73 6.08
C TYR A 8 4.27 15.30 5.16
N LEU A 9 3.96 14.91 3.91
CA LEU A 9 4.98 14.54 2.91
C LEU A 9 5.90 15.71 2.54
N THR A 10 5.43 16.95 2.73
CA THR A 10 6.19 18.17 2.42
C THR A 10 6.95 18.76 3.61
N ILE A 11 6.75 18.24 4.84
CA ILE A 11 7.46 18.70 6.03
C ILE A 11 8.96 18.62 5.77
N PRO A 12 9.71 19.74 5.89
CA PRO A 12 11.15 19.72 5.76
C PRO A 12 11.79 18.98 6.93
N VAL A 13 12.65 18.01 6.63
CA VAL A 13 13.41 17.22 7.62
C VAL A 13 14.89 17.20 7.24
N PRO A 14 15.81 17.06 8.21
CA PRO A 14 17.22 16.84 7.93
C PRO A 14 17.41 15.44 7.31
N HIS A 15 18.22 15.35 6.26
CA HIS A 15 18.68 14.09 5.66
C HIS A 15 20.13 13.80 6.09
N ASP A 16 20.61 12.57 5.88
CA ASP A 16 21.96 12.13 6.28
C ASP A 16 23.09 13.00 5.71
N ASP A 17 22.85 13.68 4.59
CA ASP A 17 23.79 14.62 3.96
C ASP A 17 23.75 16.04 4.56
N GLY A 18 23.04 16.23 5.67
CA GLY A 18 22.89 17.49 6.39
C GLY A 18 21.94 18.50 5.75
N ASN A 19 21.37 18.22 4.58
CA ASN A 19 20.45 19.13 3.93
C ASN A 19 19.02 18.95 4.44
N ILE A 20 18.32 20.07 4.57
CA ILE A 20 16.89 20.09 4.86
C ILE A 20 16.13 20.00 3.55
N ARG A 21 15.31 18.95 3.40
CA ARG A 21 14.48 18.72 2.21
C ARG A 21 13.13 18.16 2.65
N PRO A 22 12.10 18.18 1.78
CA PRO A 22 10.83 17.52 2.10
C PRO A 22 11.06 16.06 2.55
N ARG A 23 10.24 15.60 3.51
CA ARG A 23 10.25 14.22 4.01
C ARG A 23 10.24 13.21 2.89
N LEU A 24 9.34 13.41 1.92
CA LEU A 24 9.32 12.60 0.71
C LEU A 24 9.95 13.33 -0.47
N ARG A 25 10.98 12.71 -1.06
CA ARG A 25 11.57 13.21 -2.30
C ARG A 25 10.53 13.30 -3.41
N GLY A 26 10.41 14.48 -4.00
CA GLY A 26 9.49 14.72 -5.11
C GLY A 26 8.01 14.75 -4.68
N SER A 27 7.72 15.07 -3.41
CA SER A 27 6.36 15.24 -2.88
C SER A 27 5.45 16.15 -3.71
N GLU A 28 5.99 17.10 -4.46
CA GLU A 28 5.22 17.97 -5.37
C GLU A 28 4.33 17.21 -6.37
N ARG A 29 4.78 16.04 -6.86
CA ARG A 29 3.98 15.23 -7.80
C ARG A 29 2.75 14.56 -7.17
N TRP A 30 2.69 14.51 -5.83
CA TRP A 30 1.56 13.92 -5.10
C TRP A 30 0.37 14.88 -5.02
N LYS A 31 0.61 16.20 -5.10
CA LYS A 31 -0.44 17.23 -5.02
C LYS A 31 -1.44 17.16 -6.18
N SER A 32 -1.03 16.58 -7.31
CA SER A 32 -1.87 16.40 -8.51
C SER A 32 -2.54 15.03 -8.58
N ILE A 33 -2.44 14.19 -7.54
CA ILE A 33 -3.17 12.92 -7.51
C ILE A 33 -4.66 13.22 -7.38
N GLU A 34 -5.45 12.59 -8.23
CA GLU A 34 -6.90 12.54 -8.12
C GLU A 34 -7.31 11.08 -7.94
N ASP A 35 -8.17 10.85 -6.95
CA ASP A 35 -8.71 9.52 -6.70
C ASP A 35 -9.65 9.16 -7.85
N ASN A 36 -9.59 7.92 -8.32
CA ASN A 36 -10.40 7.47 -9.44
C ASN A 36 -10.81 6.01 -9.28
N SER A 37 -11.94 5.68 -9.91
CA SER A 37 -12.51 4.34 -10.00
C SER A 37 -12.93 4.07 -11.44
N ILE A 38 -12.80 2.84 -11.91
CA ILE A 38 -13.28 2.43 -13.23
C ILE A 38 -14.82 2.41 -13.31
N ASN A 39 -15.51 2.39 -12.17
CA ASN A 39 -16.97 2.32 -12.06
C ASN A 39 -17.61 3.64 -11.60
N ASP A 40 -16.86 4.75 -11.62
CA ASP A 40 -17.28 6.08 -11.13
C ASP A 40 -17.84 6.07 -9.67
N SER A 41 -17.48 5.04 -8.91
CA SER A 41 -17.91 4.81 -7.52
C SER A 41 -16.82 4.05 -6.77
N PHE A 42 -16.68 4.33 -5.48
CA PHE A 42 -15.67 3.70 -4.62
C PHE A 42 -16.34 2.66 -3.71
N ILE A 43 -15.68 1.53 -3.52
CA ILE A 43 -16.13 0.51 -2.57
C ILE A 43 -16.08 1.05 -1.14
N ASP A 44 -17.17 0.84 -0.40
CA ASP A 44 -17.19 1.02 1.05
C ASP A 44 -16.56 -0.21 1.73
N ILE A 45 -15.37 -0.01 2.29
CA ILE A 45 -14.60 -1.07 2.96
C ILE A 45 -15.27 -1.55 4.24
N LEU A 46 -15.93 -0.65 4.98
CA LEU A 46 -16.62 -1.03 6.21
C LEU A 46 -17.86 -1.87 5.88
N GLU A 47 -18.63 -1.49 4.86
CA GLU A 47 -19.75 -2.28 4.36
C GLU A 47 -19.30 -3.66 3.86
N ALA A 48 -18.20 -3.72 3.11
CA ALA A 48 -17.63 -4.99 2.65
C ALA A 48 -17.27 -5.91 3.84
N ILE A 49 -16.57 -5.37 4.85
CA ILE A 49 -16.22 -6.13 6.06
C ILE A 49 -17.49 -6.59 6.80
N ASN A 50 -18.49 -5.72 6.96
CA ASN A 50 -19.72 -6.01 7.70
C ASN A 50 -20.63 -7.02 6.99
N SER A 51 -20.60 -7.06 5.66
CA SER A 51 -21.32 -8.05 4.85
C SER A 51 -20.62 -9.41 4.77
N GLY A 52 -19.44 -9.54 5.38
CA GLY A 52 -18.67 -10.78 5.43
C GLY A 52 -17.72 -10.99 4.25
N ARG A 53 -17.63 -10.02 3.33
CA ARG A 53 -16.66 -10.04 2.22
C ARG A 53 -15.24 -9.90 2.79
N LYS A 54 -14.30 -10.73 2.32
CA LYS A 54 -12.91 -10.63 2.79
C LYS A 54 -12.22 -9.46 2.11
N VAL A 55 -11.55 -8.65 2.94
CA VAL A 55 -10.67 -7.57 2.50
C VAL A 55 -9.24 -7.94 2.88
N TRP A 56 -8.41 -8.10 1.86
CA TRP A 56 -6.97 -8.38 1.98
C TRP A 56 -6.17 -7.10 1.78
N ILE A 57 -5.00 -7.01 2.39
CA ILE A 57 -4.08 -5.88 2.22
C ILE A 57 -2.62 -6.33 2.20
N TRP A 58 -1.81 -5.66 1.38
CA TRP A 58 -0.36 -5.84 1.25
C TRP A 58 0.28 -4.65 0.52
N SER A 59 1.61 -4.50 0.61
CA SER A 59 2.36 -3.40 -0.04
C SER A 59 3.76 -3.82 -0.49
N ASP A 60 4.42 -2.96 -1.27
CA ASP A 60 5.84 -3.05 -1.62
C ASP A 60 6.20 -4.30 -2.43
N HIS A 61 5.32 -4.73 -3.32
CA HIS A 61 5.58 -5.88 -4.20
C HIS A 61 6.88 -5.72 -4.98
N HIS A 62 7.09 -4.50 -5.51
CA HIS A 62 8.23 -4.17 -6.35
C HIS A 62 8.46 -5.22 -7.44
N PHE A 63 7.40 -5.64 -8.15
CA PHE A 63 7.53 -6.55 -9.29
C PHE A 63 8.63 -6.06 -10.22
N TYR A 64 9.50 -6.98 -10.67
CA TYR A 64 10.68 -6.72 -11.49
C TYR A 64 11.84 -5.93 -10.84
N HIS A 65 11.83 -5.68 -9.52
CA HIS A 65 12.92 -4.97 -8.84
C HIS A 65 14.02 -5.92 -8.37
N LYS A 66 14.89 -6.39 -9.27
CA LYS A 66 15.99 -7.33 -8.91
C LYS A 66 16.81 -6.93 -7.68
N ASN A 67 17.09 -5.63 -7.50
CA ASN A 67 17.92 -5.15 -6.40
C ASN A 67 17.23 -5.22 -5.03
N VAL A 68 15.89 -5.21 -4.97
CA VAL A 68 15.14 -5.29 -3.70
C VAL A 68 15.39 -6.61 -2.98
N ILE A 69 15.66 -7.69 -3.73
CA ILE A 69 15.95 -9.01 -3.17
C ILE A 69 17.16 -8.93 -2.24
N LYS A 70 18.27 -8.35 -2.72
CA LYS A 70 19.46 -8.15 -1.89
C LYS A 70 19.27 -7.08 -0.83
N TYR A 71 18.59 -5.98 -1.18
CA TYR A 71 18.42 -4.83 -0.30
C TYR A 71 17.60 -5.17 0.96
N SER A 72 16.48 -5.87 0.81
CA SER A 72 15.58 -6.24 1.90
C SER A 72 15.74 -7.71 2.34
N ASN A 73 16.79 -8.39 1.87
CA ASN A 73 17.04 -9.81 2.14
C ASN A 73 15.82 -10.70 1.83
N ARG A 74 15.17 -10.48 0.68
CA ARG A 74 14.01 -11.28 0.30
C ARG A 74 14.40 -12.72 -0.03
N PRO A 75 13.60 -13.72 0.33
CA PRO A 75 13.95 -15.14 0.21
C PRO A 75 13.73 -15.70 -1.20
N TYR A 76 14.08 -14.93 -2.23
CA TYR A 76 13.90 -15.31 -3.63
C TYR A 76 15.23 -15.48 -4.32
N LYS A 77 15.32 -16.48 -5.19
CA LYS A 77 16.54 -16.77 -5.95
C LYS A 77 16.88 -15.65 -6.92
N ASP A 78 15.88 -15.16 -7.64
CA ASP A 78 15.98 -14.12 -8.66
C ASP A 78 14.64 -13.39 -8.81
N VAL A 79 14.57 -12.44 -9.74
CA VAL A 79 13.41 -11.55 -9.87
C VAL A 79 12.22 -12.27 -10.53
N GLU A 80 12.49 -13.24 -11.39
CA GLU A 80 11.49 -14.11 -11.98
C GLU A 80 10.83 -15.00 -10.93
N ASP A 81 11.64 -15.62 -10.06
CA ASP A 81 11.18 -16.41 -8.90
C ASP A 81 10.32 -15.55 -7.95
N MET A 82 10.78 -14.36 -7.59
CA MET A 82 10.02 -13.42 -6.76
C MET A 82 8.66 -13.07 -7.37
N ASN A 83 8.65 -12.68 -8.65
CA ASN A 83 7.42 -12.28 -9.33
C ASN A 83 6.42 -13.45 -9.34
N GLN A 84 6.88 -14.66 -9.65
CA GLN A 84 6.02 -15.85 -9.74
C GLN A 84 5.47 -16.24 -8.36
N GLN A 85 6.30 -16.29 -7.32
CA GLN A 85 5.85 -16.65 -5.98
C GLN A 85 4.84 -15.65 -5.39
N LEU A 86 5.01 -14.34 -5.64
CA LEU A 86 4.03 -13.32 -5.22
C LEU A 86 2.68 -13.50 -5.94
N ILE A 87 2.71 -13.83 -7.24
CA ILE A 87 1.50 -14.12 -8.03
C ILE A 87 0.80 -15.38 -7.49
N ASP A 88 1.54 -16.45 -7.23
CA ASP A 88 0.98 -17.71 -6.75
C ASP A 88 0.36 -17.52 -5.36
N THR A 89 1.08 -16.83 -4.46
CA THR A 89 0.59 -16.47 -3.13
C THR A 89 -0.70 -15.64 -3.19
N TYR A 90 -0.77 -14.67 -4.10
CA TYR A 90 -1.97 -13.88 -4.31
C TYR A 90 -3.17 -14.75 -4.70
N ASN A 91 -2.99 -15.61 -5.70
CA ASN A 91 -4.06 -16.45 -6.23
C ASN A 91 -4.47 -17.59 -5.28
N GLU A 92 -3.59 -17.98 -4.36
CA GLU A 92 -3.89 -18.94 -3.29
C GLU A 92 -4.79 -18.32 -2.21
N ILE A 93 -4.56 -17.05 -1.86
CA ILE A 93 -5.19 -16.39 -0.70
C ILE A 93 -6.45 -15.61 -1.09
N VAL A 94 -6.40 -14.83 -2.16
CA VAL A 94 -7.49 -13.92 -2.54
C VAL A 94 -8.55 -14.70 -3.30
N GLY A 95 -9.81 -14.63 -2.87
CA GLY A 95 -10.97 -15.21 -3.55
C GLY A 95 -11.51 -14.34 -4.69
N GLU A 96 -12.36 -14.92 -5.54
CA GLU A 96 -12.97 -14.21 -6.68
C GLU A 96 -13.78 -13.00 -6.25
N ASP A 97 -14.58 -13.17 -5.19
CA ASP A 97 -15.46 -12.12 -4.65
C ASP A 97 -14.74 -11.24 -3.61
N ASP A 98 -13.45 -11.39 -3.37
CA ASP A 98 -12.74 -10.62 -2.34
C ASP A 98 -12.37 -9.21 -2.82
N ILE A 99 -11.88 -8.38 -1.89
CA ILE A 99 -11.18 -7.13 -2.19
C ILE A 99 -9.73 -7.29 -1.80
N CYS A 100 -8.81 -6.75 -2.59
CA CYS A 100 -7.41 -6.68 -2.23
C CYS A 100 -6.86 -5.26 -2.42
N ILE A 101 -6.39 -4.67 -1.33
CA ILE A 101 -5.77 -3.35 -1.28
C ILE A 101 -4.26 -3.51 -1.44
N PHE A 102 -3.72 -2.94 -2.50
CA PHE A 102 -2.29 -2.82 -2.77
C PHE A 102 -1.85 -1.44 -2.28
N ALA A 103 -1.22 -1.37 -1.11
CA ALA A 103 -0.86 -0.12 -0.47
C ALA A 103 0.48 0.45 -0.97
N GLY A 104 0.65 0.45 -2.29
CA GLY A 104 1.71 1.15 -3.01
C GLY A 104 2.89 0.29 -3.44
N ASP A 105 3.74 0.90 -4.27
CA ASP A 105 5.01 0.41 -4.79
C ASP A 105 4.89 -0.98 -5.44
N VAL A 106 3.99 -1.05 -6.42
CA VAL A 106 3.59 -2.30 -7.06
C VAL A 106 4.68 -2.82 -8.01
N THR A 107 5.26 -1.98 -8.87
CA THR A 107 6.15 -2.43 -9.94
C THR A 107 7.30 -1.48 -10.22
N PHE A 108 8.47 -2.04 -10.51
CA PHE A 108 9.70 -1.30 -10.84
C PHE A 108 9.99 -1.25 -12.34
N LYS A 109 9.07 -1.75 -13.18
CA LYS A 109 9.11 -1.65 -14.64
C LYS A 109 7.96 -0.81 -15.18
N SER A 110 7.86 -0.69 -16.50
CA SER A 110 6.86 0.15 -17.15
C SER A 110 5.43 -0.32 -16.87
N THR A 111 4.49 0.61 -16.93
CA THR A 111 3.05 0.35 -16.84
C THR A 111 2.62 -0.72 -17.85
N THR A 112 3.11 -0.63 -19.09
CA THR A 112 2.81 -1.60 -20.16
C THR A 112 3.23 -3.02 -19.76
N LEU A 113 4.48 -3.21 -19.33
CA LEU A 113 4.98 -4.54 -18.96
C LEU A 113 4.19 -5.14 -17.80
N PHE A 114 3.89 -4.34 -16.77
CA PHE A 114 3.08 -4.81 -15.65
C PHE A 114 1.67 -5.24 -16.08
N ARG A 115 1.00 -4.44 -16.93
CA ARG A 115 -0.35 -4.73 -17.42
C ARG A 115 -0.41 -5.93 -18.36
N GLU A 116 0.67 -6.21 -19.09
CA GLU A 116 0.73 -7.34 -20.03
C GLU A 116 1.14 -8.65 -19.34
N GLU A 117 2.04 -8.60 -18.35
CA GLU A 117 2.66 -9.81 -17.81
C GLU A 117 2.27 -10.16 -16.37
N ILE A 118 1.95 -9.17 -15.52
CA ILE A 118 1.68 -9.39 -14.08
C ILE A 118 0.20 -9.28 -13.79
N LEU A 119 -0.44 -8.15 -14.12
CA LEU A 119 -1.85 -7.90 -13.81
C LEU A 119 -2.78 -9.03 -14.29
N PRO A 120 -2.66 -9.58 -15.52
CA PRO A 120 -3.54 -10.66 -15.98
C PRO A 120 -3.36 -11.97 -15.20
N LYS A 121 -2.25 -12.12 -14.48
CA LYS A 121 -1.97 -13.27 -13.62
C LYS A 121 -2.47 -13.08 -12.19
N LEU A 122 -2.77 -11.85 -11.76
CA LEU A 122 -3.45 -11.54 -10.50
C LEU A 122 -4.97 -11.67 -10.74
N LYS A 123 -5.47 -12.90 -10.83
CA LYS A 123 -6.74 -13.20 -11.50
C LYS A 123 -7.98 -12.80 -10.70
N LYS A 124 -7.86 -12.78 -9.38
CA LYS A 124 -9.00 -12.78 -8.46
C LYS A 124 -9.20 -11.44 -7.80
N GLY A 125 -10.39 -11.20 -7.26
CA GLY A 125 -10.71 -10.07 -6.40
C GLY A 125 -10.72 -8.69 -7.08
N TYR A 126 -11.43 -7.78 -6.44
CA TYR A 126 -11.44 -6.35 -6.76
C TYR A 126 -10.20 -5.68 -6.19
N LYS A 127 -9.46 -4.92 -7.00
CA LYS A 127 -8.11 -4.44 -6.68
C LYS A 127 -8.11 -2.93 -6.50
N ILE A 128 -7.73 -2.50 -5.31
CA ILE A 128 -7.59 -1.07 -4.96
C ILE A 128 -6.11 -0.76 -4.82
N LEU A 129 -5.62 0.28 -5.49
CA LEU A 129 -4.28 0.81 -5.31
C LEU A 129 -4.32 2.03 -4.38
N VAL A 130 -3.61 1.98 -3.25
CA VAL A 130 -3.24 3.18 -2.50
C VAL A 130 -1.84 3.58 -2.94
N ILE A 131 -1.71 4.71 -3.63
CA ILE A 131 -0.56 5.04 -4.48
C ILE A 131 0.73 5.20 -3.68
N GLY A 132 1.80 4.54 -4.14
CA GLY A 132 3.16 4.66 -3.62
C GLY A 132 4.11 5.53 -4.45
N ASN A 133 5.33 5.78 -3.95
CA ASN A 133 6.31 6.65 -4.61
C ASN A 133 6.92 6.06 -5.88
N HIS A 134 6.89 4.74 -6.05
CA HIS A 134 7.30 4.04 -7.27
C HIS A 134 6.16 3.82 -8.27
N ASP A 135 4.92 4.16 -7.93
CA ASP A 135 3.75 4.04 -8.80
C ASP A 135 3.57 5.25 -9.73
N PHE A 136 4.61 6.04 -9.93
CA PHE A 136 4.62 7.17 -10.87
C PHE A 136 5.41 6.85 -12.14
N ASP A 137 4.93 7.33 -13.28
CA ASP A 137 5.74 7.58 -14.46
C ASP A 137 6.05 9.08 -14.51
N LYS A 138 7.29 9.41 -14.12
CA LYS A 138 7.76 10.79 -13.90
C LYS A 138 6.87 11.52 -12.89
N LYS A 139 5.97 12.39 -13.38
CA LYS A 139 5.07 13.23 -12.57
C LYS A 139 3.64 12.69 -12.51
N LYS A 140 3.27 11.71 -13.34
CA LYS A 140 1.91 11.18 -13.41
C LYS A 140 1.83 9.83 -12.70
N VAL A 141 0.72 9.57 -12.02
CA VAL A 141 0.42 8.24 -11.49
C VAL A 141 0.30 7.27 -12.65
N ARG A 142 0.83 6.07 -12.50
CA ARG A 142 0.71 5.00 -13.49
C ARG A 142 -0.71 4.47 -13.48
N ASN A 143 -1.32 4.35 -14.65
CA ASN A 143 -2.54 3.57 -14.80
C ASN A 143 -2.21 2.07 -14.83
N LEU A 144 -1.99 1.48 -13.65
CA LEU A 144 -1.63 0.07 -13.51
C LEU A 144 -2.80 -0.89 -13.79
N GLY A 145 -4.01 -0.39 -14.06
CA GLY A 145 -5.19 -1.22 -14.37
C GLY A 145 -5.93 -1.75 -13.15
N PHE A 146 -5.73 -1.11 -11.99
CA PHE A 146 -6.50 -1.35 -10.77
C PHE A 146 -7.89 -0.74 -10.89
N ASP A 147 -8.86 -1.32 -10.18
CA ASP A 147 -10.26 -0.89 -10.21
C ASP A 147 -10.43 0.48 -9.54
N GLU A 148 -9.67 0.74 -8.48
CA GLU A 148 -9.58 2.03 -7.80
C GLU A 148 -8.13 2.47 -7.58
N ASN A 149 -7.88 3.77 -7.64
CA ASN A 149 -6.59 4.37 -7.36
C ASN A 149 -6.80 5.55 -6.41
N LEU A 150 -6.23 5.46 -5.21
CA LEU A 150 -6.47 6.38 -4.11
C LEU A 150 -5.15 6.95 -3.59
N LEU A 151 -5.14 8.22 -3.18
CA LEU A 151 -4.01 8.79 -2.45
C LEU A 151 -3.92 8.24 -1.02
N VAL A 152 -5.08 8.16 -0.36
CA VAL A 152 -5.29 7.69 1.01
C VAL A 152 -6.67 7.05 1.04
N LEU A 153 -6.81 5.91 1.72
CA LEU A 153 -8.10 5.29 2.00
C LEU A 153 -8.39 5.45 3.50
N GLU A 154 -9.58 5.93 3.85
CA GLU A 154 -9.98 6.15 5.24
C GLU A 154 -11.38 5.59 5.53
N PHE A 155 -11.55 5.01 6.72
CA PHE A 155 -12.84 4.54 7.23
C PHE A 155 -12.77 4.41 8.76
N ASP A 156 -13.91 4.37 9.43
CA ASP A 156 -13.97 4.15 10.88
C ASP A 156 -14.27 2.67 11.17
N TYR A 157 -13.50 2.04 12.06
CA TYR A 157 -13.63 0.64 12.44
C TYR A 157 -13.62 0.49 13.96
N LYS A 158 -14.70 -0.04 14.54
CA LYS A 158 -14.86 -0.19 16.01
C LYS A 158 -14.56 1.10 16.81
N GLY A 159 -14.99 2.25 16.27
CA GLY A 159 -14.78 3.56 16.90
C GLY A 159 -13.37 4.13 16.75
N GLN A 160 -12.50 3.47 15.98
CA GLN A 160 -11.14 3.92 15.65
C GLN A 160 -11.09 4.36 14.20
N LYS A 161 -10.47 5.51 13.93
CA LYS A 161 -10.23 5.97 12.56
C LYS A 161 -9.08 5.17 11.95
N ILE A 162 -9.30 4.56 10.80
CA ILE A 162 -8.29 3.83 10.05
C ILE A 162 -7.87 4.65 8.85
N VAL A 163 -6.56 4.77 8.64
CA VAL A 163 -5.98 5.52 7.52
C VAL A 163 -4.95 4.64 6.84
N ILE A 164 -5.21 4.28 5.59
CA ILE A 164 -4.29 3.51 4.75
C ILE A 164 -3.57 4.49 3.83
N SER A 165 -2.25 4.53 3.94
CA SER A 165 -1.36 5.33 3.09
C SER A 165 -0.13 4.50 2.74
N HIS A 166 0.52 4.77 1.61
CA HIS A 166 1.76 4.06 1.31
C HIS A 166 2.90 4.47 2.25
N ILE A 167 3.18 5.78 2.34
CA ILE A 167 4.19 6.32 3.25
C ILE A 167 3.60 6.34 4.68
N PRO A 168 4.38 5.92 5.70
CA PRO A 168 3.97 6.08 7.10
C PRO A 168 3.56 7.53 7.38
N PHE A 169 2.43 7.70 8.04
CA PHE A 169 1.81 8.98 8.27
C PHE A 169 1.48 9.16 9.75
N CYS A 170 1.76 10.36 10.26
CA CYS A 170 1.35 10.82 11.57
C CYS A 170 0.83 12.25 11.42
N ALA A 171 -0.20 12.60 12.18
CA ALA A 171 -0.74 13.96 12.21
C ALA A 171 -1.08 14.36 13.65
N ASP A 172 -0.49 15.46 14.10
CA ASP A 172 -0.68 15.96 15.46
C ASP A 172 -2.16 16.23 15.77
N GLY A 173 -2.57 15.83 16.97
CA GLY A 173 -3.92 16.06 17.50
C GLY A 173 -5.01 15.21 16.86
N ILE A 174 -4.66 14.16 16.12
CA ILE A 174 -5.62 13.22 15.52
C ILE A 174 -5.31 11.81 15.99
N ASP A 175 -6.30 11.18 16.58
CA ASP A 175 -6.23 9.77 16.95
C ASP A 175 -6.68 8.91 15.75
N PHE A 176 -5.77 8.09 15.23
CA PHE A 176 -6.03 7.17 14.13
C PHE A 176 -4.98 6.05 14.09
N ILE A 177 -5.38 4.92 13.54
CA ILE A 177 -4.48 3.81 13.20
C ILE A 177 -4.03 4.00 11.76
N ASN A 178 -2.72 4.05 11.53
CA ASN A 178 -2.16 4.12 10.17
C ASN A 178 -1.70 2.75 9.70
N VAL A 179 -2.25 2.24 8.61
CA VAL A 179 -1.77 1.01 7.96
C VAL A 179 -0.98 1.41 6.72
N HIS A 180 0.29 1.03 6.65
CA HIS A 180 1.20 1.53 5.62
C HIS A 180 2.22 0.50 5.14
N GLY A 181 2.89 0.81 4.03
CA GLY A 181 4.04 0.06 3.52
C GLY A 181 5.32 0.87 3.64
N HIS A 182 6.09 0.94 2.55
CA HIS A 182 7.26 1.78 2.30
C HIS A 182 8.53 1.45 3.10
N ILE A 183 8.39 1.01 4.35
CA ILE A 183 9.52 0.80 5.25
C ILE A 183 10.03 -0.65 5.26
N HIS A 184 9.56 -1.51 4.34
CA HIS A 184 10.04 -2.88 4.17
C HIS A 184 10.07 -3.67 5.50
N GLN A 185 11.22 -4.20 5.91
CA GLN A 185 11.38 -4.98 7.14
C GLN A 185 11.53 -4.13 8.41
N TYR A 186 11.51 -2.80 8.32
CA TYR A 186 11.73 -1.94 9.48
C TYR A 186 10.46 -1.80 10.33
N GLU A 187 10.67 -1.57 11.63
CA GLU A 187 9.59 -1.32 12.57
C GLU A 187 9.03 0.10 12.39
N PRO A 188 7.71 0.30 12.56
CA PRO A 188 7.13 1.63 12.53
C PRO A 188 7.70 2.55 13.61
N GLU A 189 7.74 3.86 13.33
CA GLU A 189 8.23 4.87 14.28
C GLU A 189 7.24 5.09 15.42
N PHE A 190 5.94 4.98 15.14
CA PHE A 190 4.89 5.28 16.11
C PHE A 190 4.01 4.07 16.42
N GLU A 191 3.57 4.01 17.68
CA GLU A 191 2.76 2.92 18.22
C GLU A 191 1.38 2.72 17.56
N HIS A 192 0.86 3.72 16.84
CA HIS A 192 -0.42 3.67 16.13
C HIS A 192 -0.28 3.22 14.67
N GLN A 193 0.93 2.84 14.26
CA GLN A 193 1.26 2.46 12.88
C GLN A 193 1.39 0.94 12.73
N ILE A 194 0.95 0.42 11.59
CA ILE A 194 1.03 -0.99 11.20
C ILE A 194 1.73 -1.07 9.85
N ASN A 195 2.90 -1.70 9.83
CA ASN A 195 3.61 -2.00 8.60
C ASN A 195 3.05 -3.27 7.93
N ILE A 196 2.67 -3.15 6.65
CA ILE A 196 2.17 -4.23 5.78
C ILE A 196 2.99 -4.38 4.49
N SER A 197 4.21 -3.86 4.43
CA SER A 197 5.19 -4.25 3.41
C SER A 197 5.31 -5.77 3.36
N VAL A 198 5.47 -6.35 2.17
CA VAL A 198 5.57 -7.81 2.01
C VAL A 198 6.63 -8.45 2.92
N GLU A 199 7.71 -7.75 3.24
CA GLU A 199 8.72 -8.22 4.19
C GLU A 199 8.17 -8.40 5.62
N ALA A 200 7.25 -7.53 6.06
CA ALA A 200 6.64 -7.57 7.39
C ALA A 200 5.49 -8.59 7.48
N THR A 201 4.91 -9.01 6.34
CA THR A 201 3.76 -9.92 6.30
C THR A 201 4.10 -11.33 5.80
N ASN A 202 5.38 -11.70 5.80
CA ASN A 202 5.87 -12.97 5.24
C ASN A 202 5.44 -13.18 3.78
N TYR A 203 5.42 -12.10 3.01
CA TYR A 203 5.11 -12.03 1.58
C TYR A 203 3.68 -12.43 1.22
N LYS A 204 2.74 -12.25 2.16
CA LYS A 204 1.33 -12.62 1.99
C LYS A 204 0.41 -11.42 2.13
N PRO A 205 -0.69 -11.35 1.35
CA PRO A 205 -1.84 -10.55 1.72
C PRO A 205 -2.34 -10.97 3.12
N VAL A 206 -2.63 -10.00 3.97
CA VAL A 206 -3.20 -10.23 5.32
C VAL A 206 -4.66 -9.77 5.36
N CYS A 207 -5.51 -10.47 6.11
CA CYS A 207 -6.91 -10.08 6.25
C CYS A 207 -7.01 -8.79 7.08
N LEU A 208 -7.52 -7.71 6.47
CA LEU A 208 -7.58 -6.39 7.09
C LEU A 208 -8.38 -6.40 8.39
N LYS A 209 -9.51 -7.10 8.42
CA LYS A 209 -10.35 -7.22 9.62
C LYS A 209 -9.57 -7.86 10.77
N GLU A 210 -8.91 -8.98 10.52
CA GLU A 210 -8.16 -9.73 11.54
C GLU A 210 -6.93 -8.94 12.02
N LEU A 211 -6.25 -8.25 11.10
CA LEU A 211 -5.15 -7.35 11.42
C LEU A 211 -5.58 -6.22 12.37
N LEU A 212 -6.68 -5.54 12.04
CA LEU A 212 -7.20 -4.44 12.84
C LEU A 212 -7.74 -4.91 14.20
N ASP A 213 -8.46 -6.03 14.22
CA ASP A 213 -8.97 -6.63 15.47
C ASP A 213 -7.82 -6.91 16.44
N LYS A 214 -6.78 -7.61 15.97
CA LYS A 214 -5.59 -7.93 16.77
C LYS A 214 -4.87 -6.66 17.25
N PHE A 215 -4.72 -5.66 16.40
CA PHE A 215 -4.04 -4.42 16.75
C PHE A 215 -4.80 -3.65 17.83
N ILE A 216 -6.11 -3.46 17.66
CA ILE A 216 -6.97 -2.76 18.63
C ILE A 216 -7.00 -3.50 19.96
N GLU A 217 -7.05 -4.83 19.95
CA GLU A 217 -7.01 -5.65 21.17
C GLU A 217 -5.68 -5.53 21.91
N SER A 218 -4.56 -5.41 21.20
CA SER A 218 -3.23 -5.24 21.82
C SER A 218 -3.03 -3.89 22.52
N LYS A 219 -3.89 -2.91 22.25
CA LYS A 219 -3.86 -1.56 22.84
C LYS A 219 -4.81 -1.39 24.03
N LYS A 220 -5.59 -2.42 24.37
CA LYS A 220 -6.44 -2.45 25.57
C LYS A 220 -5.67 -2.98 26.76
#